data_AF-A0A0S9KH04-F1
#
_entry.id   AF-A0A0S9KH04-F1
#
_cell.length_a   1.000
_cell.length_b   1.000
_cell.length_c   1.000
_cell.angle_alpha   90.00
_cell.angle_beta   90.00
_cell.angle_gamma   90.00
#
_symmetry.space_group_name_H-M   'P 1'
#
loop_
_entity.id
_entity.type
_entity.pdbx_description
1 polymer ?
#
loop_
_entity_poly.entity_id
_entity_poly.type
_entity_poly.pdbx_seq_one_letter_code
_entity_poly.pdbx_strand_id
1 'polypeptide(L)'
;MVTSRSAAPRAGAPVSRGHVWQQSPWPLIVALASTGISVVLIIVELVIARQQQVVSWLVLPIVPPDAVALPILGYLFTPVLVVIALGWNRVSERNGLRDRYFVAVPRYASALRWLAGASVVLGIWHVVNIAYIVDVALSDSWGLS
;
A
#
# COMPACT_ATOMS: atom_id res chain seq x y z
N MET A 1 46.32 -53.44 15.34
CA MET A 1 46.81 -52.08 15.62
C MET A 1 46.04 -51.10 14.73
N VAL A 2 45.04 -50.40 15.29
CA VAL A 2 44.23 -49.39 14.59
C VAL A 2 44.63 -48.04 15.16
N THR A 3 45.20 -47.16 14.34
CA THR A 3 45.65 -45.84 14.74
C THR A 3 44.45 -44.89 14.81
N SER A 4 44.02 -44.54 16.03
CA SER A 4 43.01 -43.51 16.25
C SER A 4 43.61 -42.13 15.93
N ARG A 5 43.26 -41.55 14.78
CA ARG A 5 43.53 -40.13 14.52
C ARG A 5 42.52 -39.29 15.31
N SER A 6 42.97 -38.79 16.47
CA SER A 6 42.32 -37.70 17.19
C SER A 6 42.35 -36.45 16.31
N ALA A 7 41.27 -36.18 15.59
CA ALA A 7 41.08 -34.91 14.91
C ALA A 7 40.75 -33.84 15.96
N ALA A 8 41.66 -32.88 16.13
CA ALA A 8 41.45 -31.74 17.01
C ALA A 8 40.16 -30.99 16.62
N PRO A 9 39.36 -30.50 17.59
CA PRO A 9 38.24 -29.62 17.30
C PRO A 9 38.81 -28.38 16.60
N ARG A 10 38.39 -28.15 15.35
CA ARG A 10 38.67 -26.87 14.69
C ARG A 10 38.02 -25.79 15.55
N ALA A 11 38.84 -25.02 16.26
CA ALA A 11 38.41 -23.81 16.94
C ALA A 11 37.64 -22.98 15.91
N GLY A 12 36.32 -22.89 16.08
CA GLY A 12 35.47 -22.10 15.22
C GLY A 12 35.98 -20.67 15.24
N ALA A 13 36.44 -20.17 14.10
CA ALA A 13 36.80 -18.77 13.97
C ALA A 13 35.62 -17.94 14.50
N PRO A 14 35.86 -16.87 15.28
CA PRO A 14 34.79 -16.02 15.76
C PRO A 14 34.02 -15.54 14.53
N VAL A 15 32.75 -15.94 14.44
CA VAL A 15 31.82 -15.39 13.46
C VAL A 15 31.89 -13.90 13.69
N SER A 16 32.50 -13.17 12.74
CA SER A 16 32.50 -11.72 12.82
C SER A 16 31.05 -11.31 12.98
N ARG A 17 30.77 -10.40 13.91
CA ARG A 17 29.43 -9.79 14.04
C ARG A 17 29.21 -8.96 12.78
N GLY A 18 28.99 -9.62 11.65
CA GLY A 18 28.51 -9.01 10.43
C GLY A 18 27.19 -8.34 10.78
N HIS A 19 27.04 -7.08 10.37
CA HIS A 19 25.81 -6.34 10.55
C HIS A 19 24.64 -7.20 10.07
N VAL A 20 23.76 -7.59 10.98
CA VAL A 20 22.53 -8.30 10.65
C VAL A 20 21.65 -7.30 9.92
N TRP A 21 21.44 -7.50 8.62
CA TRP A 21 20.61 -6.64 7.80
C TRP A 21 19.14 -7.02 8.01
N GLN A 22 18.40 -6.16 8.69
CA GLN A 22 16.97 -6.35 8.90
C GLN A 22 16.17 -5.75 7.73
N GLN A 23 15.03 -6.37 7.43
CA GLN A 23 14.08 -5.84 6.46
C GLN A 23 13.71 -4.37 6.74
N SER A 24 13.77 -3.55 5.69
CA SER A 24 13.52 -2.11 5.81
C SER A 24 12.05 -1.83 6.20
N PRO A 25 11.80 -0.88 7.14
CA PRO A 25 10.44 -0.48 7.50
C PRO A 25 9.81 0.50 6.49
N TRP A 26 10.58 1.04 5.54
CA TRP A 26 10.12 2.10 4.63
C TRP A 26 8.88 1.77 3.82
N PRO A 27 8.73 0.57 3.23
CA PRO A 27 7.52 0.24 2.49
C PRO A 27 6.26 0.31 3.36
N LEU A 28 6.35 -0.12 4.62
CA LEU A 28 5.24 -0.05 5.55
C LEU A 28 4.90 1.41 5.92
N ILE A 29 5.91 2.24 6.19
CA ILE A 29 5.72 3.66 6.50
C ILE A 29 5.03 4.39 5.35
N VAL A 30 5.48 4.16 4.11
CA VAL A 30 4.87 4.76 2.91
C VAL A 30 3.42 4.32 2.75
N ALA A 31 3.12 3.03 2.90
CA ALA A 31 1.76 2.52 2.79
C ALA A 31 0.83 3.07 3.90
N LEU A 32 1.32 3.19 5.13
CA LEU A 32 0.56 3.78 6.23
C LEU A 32 0.29 5.27 5.99
N ALA A 33 1.32 6.03 5.62
CA ALA A 33 1.19 7.45 5.34
C ALA A 33 0.22 7.71 4.20
N SER A 34 0.33 6.94 3.12
CA SER A 34 -0.54 7.11 1.96
C SER A 34 -2.00 6.71 2.24
N THR A 35 -2.21 5.65 3.01
CA THR A 35 -3.55 5.27 3.50
C THR A 35 -4.13 6.35 4.42
N GLY A 36 -3.32 6.91 5.33
CA GLY A 36 -3.74 7.99 6.21
C GLY A 36 -4.15 9.26 5.44
N ILE A 37 -3.37 9.66 4.44
CA ILE A 37 -3.71 10.78 3.55
C ILE A 37 -5.04 10.51 2.85
N SER A 38 -5.25 9.30 2.33
CA SER A 38 -6.51 8.96 1.67
C SER A 38 -7.73 9.02 2.58
N VAL A 39 -7.60 8.57 3.82
CA VAL A 39 -8.67 8.71 4.82
C VAL A 39 -9.00 10.17 5.05
N VAL A 40 -7.98 11.03 5.17
CA VAL A 40 -8.19 12.49 5.29
C VAL A 40 -8.90 13.04 4.06
N LEU A 41 -8.49 12.64 2.85
CA LEU A 41 -9.15 13.06 1.61
C LEU A 41 -10.61 12.63 1.56
N ILE A 42 -10.93 11.39 1.92
CA ILE A 42 -12.34 10.95 2.01
C ILE A 42 -13.12 11.79 3.03
N ILE A 43 -12.55 12.10 4.19
CA ILE A 43 -13.23 12.97 5.16
C ILE A 43 -13.50 14.35 4.56
N VAL A 44 -12.52 14.93 3.84
CA VAL A 44 -12.69 16.22 3.15
C VAL A 44 -13.79 16.13 2.08
N GLU A 45 -13.79 15.06 1.29
CA GLU A 45 -14.82 14.78 0.28
C GLU A 45 -16.21 14.67 0.91
N LEU A 46 -16.34 13.96 2.03
CA LEU A 46 -17.59 13.82 2.79
C LEU A 46 -18.12 15.16 3.30
N VAL A 47 -17.23 16.06 3.73
CA VAL A 47 -17.60 17.39 4.21
C VAL A 47 -18.07 18.31 3.08
N ILE A 48 -17.48 18.17 1.90
CA ILE A 48 -17.78 19.02 0.74
C ILE A 48 -18.93 18.46 -0.10
N ALA A 49 -19.19 17.15 -0.03
CA ALA A 49 -20.19 16.46 -0.82
C ALA A 49 -21.56 17.16 -0.69
N ARG A 50 -22.06 17.62 -1.84
CA ARG A 50 -23.33 18.39 -1.93
C ARG A 50 -24.48 17.55 -2.45
N GLN A 51 -24.18 16.41 -3.05
CA GLN A 51 -25.16 15.53 -3.65
C GLN A 51 -25.04 14.14 -3.06
N GLN A 52 -26.19 13.49 -2.90
CA GLN A 52 -26.30 12.12 -2.47
C GLN A 52 -26.90 11.32 -3.60
N GLN A 53 -26.09 10.47 -4.22
CA GLN A 53 -26.57 9.55 -5.25
C GLN A 53 -26.97 8.24 -4.58
N VAL A 54 -28.16 7.74 -4.89
CA VAL A 54 -28.66 6.46 -4.37
C VAL A 54 -28.37 5.38 -5.39
N VAL A 55 -27.33 4.58 -5.14
CA VAL A 55 -27.06 3.38 -5.94
C VAL A 55 -27.74 2.20 -5.26
N SER A 56 -28.96 1.90 -5.70
CA SER A 56 -29.84 0.83 -5.17
C SER A 56 -30.21 1.00 -3.69
N TRP A 57 -29.30 0.69 -2.76
CA TRP A 57 -29.49 0.78 -1.30
C TRP A 57 -28.40 1.60 -0.62
N LEU A 58 -27.37 2.01 -1.36
CA LEU A 58 -26.22 2.74 -0.85
C LEU A 58 -26.30 4.21 -1.23
N VAL A 59 -26.34 5.08 -0.23
CA VAL A 59 -26.24 6.52 -0.42
C VAL A 59 -24.77 6.89 -0.50
N LEU A 60 -24.31 7.25 -1.69
CA LEU A 60 -22.95 7.68 -1.92
C LEU A 60 -22.90 9.21 -1.96
N PRO A 61 -22.20 9.85 -1.01
CA PRO A 61 -21.94 11.27 -1.06
C PRO A 61 -20.96 11.54 -2.19
N ILE A 62 -21.39 12.39 -3.12
CA ILE A 62 -20.66 12.72 -4.33
C ILE A 62 -20.09 14.12 -4.24
N VAL A 63 -18.81 14.21 -4.57
CA VAL A 63 -18.05 15.46 -4.61
C VAL A 63 -18.49 16.28 -5.82
N PRO A 64 -18.66 17.61 -5.68
CA PRO A 64 -19.03 18.45 -6.82
C PRO A 64 -17.92 18.49 -7.90
N PRO A 65 -18.26 18.73 -9.18
CA PRO A 65 -17.32 18.60 -10.29
C PRO A 65 -16.09 19.52 -10.23
N ASP A 66 -16.21 20.67 -9.55
CA ASP A 66 -15.14 21.64 -9.31
C ASP A 66 -14.01 21.09 -8.42
N ALA A 67 -14.29 20.03 -7.66
CA ALA A 67 -13.36 19.40 -6.73
C ALA A 67 -12.78 18.05 -7.24
N VAL A 68 -12.80 17.81 -8.57
CA VAL A 68 -12.32 16.58 -9.22
C VAL A 68 -10.88 16.17 -8.87
N ALA A 69 -10.03 17.13 -8.49
CA ALA A 69 -8.65 16.83 -8.08
C ALA A 69 -8.59 15.96 -6.82
N LEU A 70 -9.55 16.08 -5.90
CA LEU A 70 -9.56 15.31 -4.64
C LEU A 70 -9.61 13.80 -4.86
N PRO A 71 -10.62 13.25 -5.58
CA PRO A 71 -10.70 11.80 -5.77
C PRO A 71 -9.58 11.27 -6.67
N ILE A 72 -9.07 12.08 -7.62
CA ILE A 72 -7.90 11.70 -8.42
C ILE A 72 -6.66 11.54 -7.54
N LEU A 73 -6.38 12.51 -6.68
CA LEU A 73 -5.26 12.45 -5.74
C LEU A 73 -5.45 11.29 -4.76
N GLY A 74 -6.66 11.08 -4.26
CA GLY A 74 -7.00 9.92 -3.43
C GLY A 74 -6.68 8.60 -4.12
N TYR A 75 -7.10 8.43 -5.37
CA TYR A 75 -6.80 7.25 -6.16
C TYR A 75 -5.29 7.05 -6.42
N LEU A 76 -4.56 8.11 -6.75
CA LEU A 76 -3.12 8.02 -7.00
C LEU A 76 -2.35 7.73 -5.70
N PHE A 77 -2.73 8.34 -4.58
CA PHE A 77 -2.00 8.14 -3.34
C PHE A 77 -2.34 6.82 -2.67
N THR A 78 -3.55 6.28 -2.77
CA THR A 78 -3.90 5.05 -2.01
C THR A 78 -3.59 3.75 -2.73
N PRO A 79 -4.42 3.27 -3.69
CA PRO A 79 -4.20 1.96 -4.28
C PRO A 79 -2.83 1.88 -4.97
N VAL A 80 -2.40 2.92 -5.68
CA VAL A 80 -1.13 2.88 -6.42
C VAL A 80 0.09 2.83 -5.47
N LEU A 81 0.22 3.76 -4.53
CA LEU A 81 1.38 3.75 -3.63
C LEU A 81 1.41 2.54 -2.70
N VAL A 82 0.25 2.05 -2.24
CA VAL A 82 0.21 0.85 -1.39
C VAL A 82 0.61 -0.39 -2.19
N VAL A 83 0.21 -0.51 -3.45
CA VAL A 83 0.65 -1.60 -4.34
C VAL A 83 2.16 -1.51 -4.62
N ILE A 84 2.68 -0.30 -4.87
CA ILE A 84 4.12 -0.08 -5.05
C ILE A 84 4.88 -0.45 -3.78
N ALA A 85 4.40 -0.07 -2.59
CA ALA A 85 4.99 -0.45 -1.32
C ALA A 85 5.00 -1.96 -1.11
N LEU A 86 3.91 -2.65 -1.45
CA LEU A 86 3.84 -4.12 -1.39
C LEU A 86 4.86 -4.76 -2.36
N GLY A 87 4.99 -4.22 -3.58
CA GLY A 87 5.95 -4.65 -4.58
C GLY A 87 7.40 -4.45 -4.10
N TRP A 88 7.72 -3.26 -3.59
CA TRP A 88 9.01 -2.94 -2.98
C TRP A 88 9.33 -3.94 -1.87
N ASN A 89 8.40 -4.17 -0.94
CA ASN A 89 8.62 -5.11 0.16
C ASN A 89 9.00 -6.51 -0.34
N ARG A 90 8.30 -7.02 -1.36
CA ARG A 90 8.61 -8.33 -1.97
C ARG A 90 9.96 -8.36 -2.68
N VAL A 91 10.32 -7.29 -3.38
CA VAL A 91 11.64 -7.17 -4.03
C VAL A 91 12.76 -7.12 -2.99
N SER A 92 12.57 -6.36 -1.91
CA SER A 92 13.53 -6.27 -0.80
C SER A 92 13.70 -7.60 -0.09
N GLU A 93 12.62 -8.34 0.16
CA GLU A 93 12.68 -9.69 0.75
C GLU A 93 13.44 -10.65 -0.18
N ARG A 94 13.12 -10.67 -1.49
CA ARG A 94 13.81 -11.54 -2.45
C ARG A 94 15.30 -11.25 -2.55
N ASN A 95 15.69 -9.98 -2.52
CA ASN A 95 17.10 -9.58 -2.54
C ASN A 95 17.80 -9.92 -1.22
N GLY A 96 17.12 -9.69 -0.08
CA GLY A 96 17.66 -9.99 1.25
C GLY A 96 17.84 -11.48 1.50
N LEU A 97 16.91 -12.33 1.05
CA LEU A 97 17.00 -13.80 1.22
C LEU A 97 18.21 -14.45 0.51
N ARG A 98 18.91 -13.71 -0.36
CA ARG A 98 20.18 -14.15 -0.95
C ARG A 98 21.36 -13.99 0.02
N ASP A 99 21.22 -13.18 1.05
CA ASP A 99 22.19 -12.97 2.12
C ASP A 99 21.87 -13.87 3.33
N ARG A 100 22.90 -14.55 3.85
CA ARG A 100 22.78 -15.43 5.02
C ARG A 100 22.50 -14.67 6.31
N TYR A 101 22.80 -13.38 6.36
CA TYR A 101 22.62 -12.52 7.53
C TYR A 101 21.34 -11.67 7.47
N PHE A 102 20.47 -11.89 6.49
CA PHE A 102 19.21 -11.17 6.37
C PHE A 102 18.13 -11.72 7.29
N VAL A 103 17.41 -10.83 7.97
CA VAL A 103 16.27 -11.21 8.83
C VAL A 103 14.98 -10.60 8.27
N ALA A 104 14.12 -11.48 7.74
CA ALA A 104 12.77 -11.13 7.31
C ALA A 104 11.85 -10.88 8.52
N VAL A 105 10.97 -9.89 8.40
CA VAL A 105 9.99 -9.52 9.44
C VAL A 105 8.58 -9.80 8.89
N PRO A 106 8.01 -10.99 9.15
CA PRO A 106 6.74 -11.42 8.52
C PRO A 106 5.54 -10.51 8.88
N ARG A 107 5.64 -9.78 9.99
CA ARG A 107 4.64 -8.79 10.41
C ARG A 107 4.50 -7.66 9.38
N TYR A 108 5.58 -7.23 8.72
CA TYR A 108 5.53 -6.16 7.71
C TYR A 108 4.75 -6.61 6.47
N ALA A 109 5.02 -7.82 5.99
CA ALA A 109 4.28 -8.40 4.87
C ALA A 109 2.79 -8.60 5.19
N SER A 110 2.46 -9.03 6.40
CA SER A 110 1.06 -9.16 6.84
C SER A 110 0.35 -7.81 6.90
N ALA A 111 0.97 -6.80 7.53
CA ALA A 111 0.42 -5.45 7.62
C ALA A 111 0.20 -4.83 6.22
N LEU A 112 1.17 -4.97 5.30
CA LEU A 112 1.04 -4.47 3.93
C LEU A 112 -0.09 -5.15 3.16
N ARG A 113 -0.39 -6.43 3.41
CA ARG A 113 -1.54 -7.11 2.79
C ARG A 113 -2.87 -6.55 3.28
N TRP A 114 -2.98 -6.30 4.59
CA TRP A 114 -4.17 -5.65 5.16
C TRP A 114 -4.35 -4.23 4.63
N LEU A 115 -3.27 -3.45 4.56
CA LEU A 115 -3.28 -2.11 3.98
C LEU A 115 -3.65 -2.14 2.48
N ALA A 116 -3.18 -3.13 1.72
CA ALA A 116 -3.58 -3.30 0.33
C ALA A 116 -5.07 -3.62 0.19
N GLY A 117 -5.63 -4.45 1.08
CA GLY A 117 -7.08 -4.69 1.11
C GLY A 117 -7.86 -3.41 1.42
N ALA A 118 -7.45 -2.66 2.44
CA ALA A 118 -8.08 -1.38 2.79
C ALA A 118 -7.95 -0.34 1.67
N SER A 119 -6.80 -0.25 1.00
CA SER A 119 -6.58 0.71 -0.08
C SER A 119 -7.41 0.42 -1.32
N VAL A 120 -7.79 -0.84 -1.56
CA VAL A 120 -8.75 -1.19 -2.62
C VAL A 120 -10.13 -0.62 -2.29
N VAL A 121 -10.61 -0.77 -1.05
CA VAL A 121 -11.91 -0.22 -0.63
C VAL A 121 -11.93 1.30 -0.76
N LEU A 122 -10.87 1.97 -0.29
CA LEU A 122 -10.71 3.43 -0.45
C LEU A 122 -10.59 3.81 -1.94
N GLY A 123 -9.86 3.02 -2.73
CA GLY A 123 -9.71 3.24 -4.16
C GLY A 123 -11.03 3.15 -4.92
N ILE A 124 -11.91 2.21 -4.57
CA ILE A 124 -13.25 2.08 -5.17
C ILE A 124 -14.05 3.36 -4.94
N TRP A 125 -14.02 3.93 -3.74
CA TRP A 125 -14.69 5.19 -3.44
C TRP A 125 -14.24 6.33 -4.37
N HIS A 126 -12.92 6.49 -4.52
CA HIS A 126 -12.33 7.50 -5.39
C HIS A 126 -12.71 7.28 -6.87
N VAL A 127 -12.70 6.02 -7.33
CA VAL A 127 -13.10 5.67 -8.69
C VAL A 127 -14.56 6.00 -8.96
N VAL A 128 -15.47 5.74 -8.02
CA VAL A 128 -16.89 6.08 -8.19
C VAL A 128 -17.10 7.58 -8.31
N ASN A 129 -16.43 8.39 -7.49
CA ASN A 129 -16.47 9.84 -7.61
C ASN A 129 -15.93 10.33 -8.96
N ILE A 130 -14.80 9.77 -9.43
CA ILE A 130 -14.26 10.09 -10.76
C ILE A 130 -15.24 9.72 -11.87
N ALA A 131 -15.82 8.52 -11.81
CA ALA A 131 -16.78 8.05 -12.81
C ALA A 131 -18.00 8.96 -12.92
N TYR A 132 -18.55 9.39 -11.78
CA TYR A 132 -19.65 10.35 -11.76
C TYR A 132 -19.28 11.69 -12.40
N ILE A 133 -18.12 12.25 -12.05
CA ILE A 133 -17.68 13.53 -12.60
C ILE A 133 -17.52 13.44 -14.12
N VAL A 134 -16.97 12.32 -14.61
CA VAL A 134 -16.84 12.06 -16.05
C VAL A 134 -18.20 11.93 -16.72
N ASP A 135 -19.15 11.23 -16.10
CA ASP A 135 -20.51 11.05 -16.64
C ASP A 135 -21.26 12.38 -16.76
N VAL A 136 -21.18 13.25 -15.75
CA VAL A 136 -21.77 14.60 -15.79
C VAL A 136 -21.12 15.44 -16.89
N ALA A 137 -19.79 15.46 -16.95
CA ALA A 137 -19.06 16.23 -17.96
C ALA A 137 -19.38 15.77 -19.39
N LEU A 138 -19.55 14.46 -19.59
CA LEU A 138 -20.01 13.91 -20.87
C LEU A 138 -21.44 14.36 -21.15
N SER A 139 -22.38 14.15 -20.23
CA SER A 139 -23.79 14.51 -20.40
C SER A 139 -23.98 15.98 -20.81
N ASP A 140 -23.24 16.89 -20.19
CA ASP A 140 -23.22 18.32 -20.54
C ASP A 140 -22.68 18.56 -21.96
N SER A 141 -21.63 17.83 -22.38
CA SER A 141 -21.04 17.95 -23.71
C SER A 141 -21.97 17.47 -24.85
N TRP A 142 -22.92 16.58 -24.54
CA TRP A 142 -23.93 16.09 -25.48
C TRP A 142 -25.27 16.85 -25.40
N GLY A 143 -25.38 17.87 -24.52
CA GLY A 143 -26.61 18.63 -24.33
C GLY A 143 -27.76 17.81 -23.73
N LEU A 144 -27.43 16.80 -22.92
CA LEU A 144 -28.40 15.89 -22.30
C LEU A 144 -28.73 16.27 -20.83
N SER A 145 -28.22 17.40 -20.34
CA SER A 145 -28.43 17.89 -18.98
C SER A 145 -29.69 18.73 -18.76
#